data_AF-A0A1D6GTX9-F1
#
_entry.id   AF-A0A1D6GTX9-F1
#
_cell.length_a   1.000
_cell.length_b   1.000
_cell.length_c   1.000
_cell.angle_alpha   90.00
_cell.angle_beta   90.00
_cell.angle_gamma   90.00
#
_symmetry.space_group_name_H-M   'P 1'
#
loop_
_entity.id
_entity.type
_entity.pdbx_description
1 polymer ?
#
loop_
_entity_poly.entity_id
_entity_poly.type
_entity_poly.pdbx_seq_one_letter_code
_entity_poly.pdbx_strand_id
1 'polypeptide(L)'
;MKASDKKFQIGVQSDPVEFMTWLLNTLHAKLKSSKKKNRSIIHDCFQGELEVVKEVHRKHIMEKREDGGELNGEAGSVVGTADGIVTETSKVPFLMLGLDLPPPPLFKDAMEKNIIPQVCLSQAHA
;
A
#
# COMPACT_ATOMS: atom_id res chain seq x y z
N MET A 1 -21.68 16.76 -7.48
CA MET A 1 -20.56 17.17 -8.36
C MET A 1 -19.59 18.18 -7.72
N LYS A 2 -20.02 19.13 -6.87
CA LYS A 2 -19.08 20.10 -6.25
C LYS A 2 -18.09 19.46 -5.28
N ALA A 3 -18.50 18.45 -4.50
CA ALA A 3 -17.63 17.83 -3.50
C ALA A 3 -16.42 17.09 -4.09
N SER A 4 -16.47 16.73 -5.37
CA SER A 4 -15.38 16.08 -6.11
C SER A 4 -14.79 17.01 -7.17
N ASP A 5 -15.10 18.31 -7.16
CA ASP A 5 -14.69 19.27 -8.19
C ASP A 5 -14.96 18.80 -9.63
N LYS A 6 -16.13 18.19 -9.86
CA LYS A 6 -16.54 17.59 -11.15
C LYS A 6 -15.65 16.45 -11.67
N LYS A 7 -14.77 15.89 -10.83
CA LYS A 7 -13.98 14.69 -11.16
C LYS A 7 -14.83 13.47 -11.50
N PHE A 8 -15.90 13.24 -10.74
CA PHE A 8 -16.83 12.13 -10.97
C PHE A 8 -18.20 12.67 -11.42
N GLN A 9 -18.51 12.48 -12.71
CA GLN A 9 -19.71 13.02 -13.35
C GLN A 9 -20.70 11.90 -13.67
N ILE A 10 -21.99 12.23 -13.61
CA ILE A 10 -23.06 11.28 -13.92
C ILE A 10 -23.03 10.99 -15.42
N GLY A 11 -23.03 9.72 -15.80
CA GLY A 11 -23.00 9.28 -17.20
C GLY A 11 -21.61 9.26 -17.84
N VAL A 12 -20.56 9.68 -17.11
CA VAL A 12 -19.17 9.56 -17.57
C VAL A 12 -18.51 8.44 -16.77
N GLN A 13 -17.92 7.46 -17.48
CA GLN A 13 -17.19 6.38 -16.85
C GLN A 13 -15.94 6.92 -16.16
N SER A 14 -15.62 6.38 -14.99
CA SER A 14 -14.41 6.72 -14.22
C SER A 14 -13.88 5.47 -13.55
N ASP A 15 -12.63 5.52 -13.09
CA ASP A 15 -12.02 4.40 -12.38
C ASP A 15 -12.72 4.18 -11.01
N PRO A 16 -13.25 2.97 -10.73
CA PRO A 16 -13.93 2.70 -9.46
C PRO A 16 -13.01 2.77 -8.24
N VAL A 17 -11.73 2.40 -8.36
CA VAL A 17 -10.76 2.44 -7.26
C VAL A 17 -10.45 3.90 -6.92
N GLU A 18 -10.28 4.74 -7.92
CA GLU A 18 -10.09 6.18 -7.75
C GLU A 18 -11.32 6.83 -7.09
N PHE A 19 -12.52 6.47 -7.54
CA PHE A 19 -13.76 6.94 -6.94
C PHE A 19 -13.91 6.51 -5.48
N MET A 20 -13.69 5.23 -5.17
CA MET A 20 -13.77 4.71 -3.81
C MET A 20 -12.75 5.35 -2.89
N THR A 21 -11.51 5.53 -3.37
CA THR A 21 -10.44 6.22 -2.64
C THR A 21 -10.86 7.65 -2.30
N TRP A 22 -11.38 8.41 -3.27
CA TRP A 22 -11.88 9.75 -3.01
C TRP A 22 -13.05 9.75 -2.02
N LEU A 23 -14.02 8.84 -2.20
CA LEU A 23 -15.23 8.79 -1.39
C LEU A 23 -14.92 8.51 0.07
N LEU A 24 -14.14 7.47 0.36
CA LEU A 24 -13.80 7.06 1.73
C LEU A 24 -12.99 8.16 2.44
N ASN A 25 -12.00 8.76 1.77
CA ASN A 25 -11.22 9.86 2.33
C ASN A 25 -12.10 11.10 2.59
N THR A 26 -13.00 11.44 1.66
CA THR A 26 -13.92 12.57 1.81
C THR A 26 -14.89 12.35 2.97
N LEU A 27 -15.43 11.13 3.11
CA LEU A 27 -16.31 10.76 4.21
C LEU A 27 -15.57 10.78 5.55
N HIS A 28 -14.34 10.25 5.60
CA HIS A 28 -13.52 10.31 6.80
C HIS A 28 -13.30 11.76 7.24
N ALA A 29 -12.90 12.63 6.32
CA ALA A 29 -12.65 14.05 6.60
C ALA A 29 -13.90 14.78 7.13
N LYS A 30 -15.09 14.47 6.58
CA LYS A 30 -16.34 15.12 6.99
C LYS A 30 -16.97 14.54 8.26
N LEU A 31 -16.76 13.26 8.55
CA LEU A 31 -17.34 12.56 9.71
C LEU A 31 -16.41 12.50 10.92
N LYS A 32 -15.19 13.03 10.82
CA LYS A 32 -14.24 13.09 11.94
C LYS A 32 -14.83 13.92 13.09
N SER A 33 -15.09 13.26 14.23
CA SER A 33 -15.91 13.80 15.34
C SER A 33 -15.27 14.96 16.13
N SER A 34 -14.01 15.32 15.87
CA SER A 34 -13.35 16.53 16.37
C SER A 34 -11.94 16.61 15.77
N LYS A 35 -11.37 17.82 15.61
CA LYS A 35 -9.96 17.97 15.17
C LYS A 35 -8.97 17.20 16.05
N LYS A 36 -9.28 17.04 17.34
CA LYS A 36 -8.43 16.35 18.33
C LYS A 36 -8.44 14.82 18.23
N LYS A 37 -9.50 14.21 17.69
CA LYS A 37 -9.64 12.75 17.62
C LYS A 37 -9.68 12.36 16.15
N ASN A 38 -8.58 11.80 15.63
CA ASN A 38 -8.46 11.36 14.23
C ASN A 38 -9.24 10.07 13.95
N ARG A 39 -10.50 10.04 14.38
CA ARG A 39 -11.36 8.86 14.34
C ARG A 39 -12.69 9.22 13.69
N SER A 40 -13.14 8.35 12.81
CA SER A 40 -14.46 8.39 12.20
C SER A 40 -14.92 6.95 11.97
N ILE A 41 -16.22 6.75 11.74
CA ILE A 41 -16.77 5.44 11.39
C ILE A 41 -16.07 4.81 10.17
N ILE A 42 -15.55 5.64 9.26
CA ILE A 42 -14.82 5.16 8.08
C ILE A 42 -13.52 4.48 8.49
N HIS A 43 -12.74 5.08 9.40
CA HIS A 43 -11.52 4.44 9.88
C HIS A 43 -11.83 3.23 10.76
N ASP A 44 -12.89 3.29 11.57
CA ASP A 44 -13.29 2.18 12.43
C ASP A 44 -13.73 0.93 11.62
N CYS A 45 -14.29 1.12 10.42
CA CYS A 45 -14.78 0.01 9.59
C CYS A 45 -13.80 -0.44 8.50
N PHE A 46 -13.06 0.49 7.89
CA PHE A 46 -12.27 0.21 6.68
C PHE A 46 -10.77 0.35 6.86
N GLN A 47 -10.28 0.98 7.93
CA GLN A 47 -8.84 1.16 8.09
C GLN A 47 -8.19 -0.12 8.65
N GLY A 48 -7.34 -0.73 7.83
CA GLY A 48 -6.40 -1.77 8.24
C GLY A 48 -5.00 -1.20 8.48
N GLU A 49 -4.08 -2.08 8.88
CA GLU A 49 -2.68 -1.78 9.11
C GLU A 49 -1.83 -2.90 8.51
N LEU A 50 -0.84 -2.53 7.69
CA LEU A 50 0.11 -3.44 7.07
C LEU A 50 1.48 -3.28 7.74
N GLU A 51 2.05 -4.38 8.21
CA GLU A 51 3.43 -4.40 8.67
C GLU A 51 4.36 -4.67 7.47
N VAL A 52 5.22 -3.71 7.15
CA VAL A 52 6.17 -3.77 6.05
C VAL A 52 7.56 -3.99 6.63
N VAL A 53 8.14 -5.14 6.31
CA VAL A 53 9.49 -5.53 6.68
C VAL A 53 10.40 -5.38 5.46
N LYS A 54 11.34 -4.43 5.52
CA LYS A 54 12.32 -4.19 4.46
C LYS A 54 13.65 -4.80 4.85
N GLU A 55 14.19 -5.66 4.00
CA GLU A 55 15.53 -6.22 4.16
C GLU A 55 16.51 -5.47 3.24
N VAL A 56 17.42 -4.70 3.84
CA VAL A 56 18.45 -3.93 3.14
C VAL A 56 19.79 -4.64 3.27
N HIS A 57 20.35 -5.07 2.13
CA HIS A 57 21.65 -5.71 2.07
C HIS A 57 22.77 -4.65 2.14
N ARG A 58 23.63 -4.70 3.18
CA ARG A 58 24.68 -3.67 3.39
C ARG A 58 25.81 -3.65 2.37
N LYS A 59 25.90 -4.61 1.42
CA LYS A 59 26.96 -4.60 0.39
C LYS A 59 26.94 -3.34 -0.49
N HIS A 60 25.83 -2.60 -0.53
CA HIS A 60 25.68 -1.36 -1.29
C HIS A 60 25.89 -0.07 -0.45
N ILE A 61 26.19 -0.16 0.85
CA ILE A 61 26.36 1.03 1.71
C ILE A 61 27.80 1.53 1.76
N MET A 62 28.80 0.69 1.43
CA MET A 62 30.22 1.07 1.53
C MET A 62 30.72 1.98 0.40
N GLU A 63 30.04 2.08 -0.76
CA GLU A 63 30.49 2.95 -1.85
C GLU A 63 30.04 4.42 -1.74
N LYS A 64 29.19 4.77 -0.74
CA LYS A 64 28.62 6.14 -0.63
C LYS A 64 28.77 6.77 0.75
N ARG A 65 29.78 6.40 1.53
CA ARG A 65 30.06 6.99 2.86
C ARG A 65 31.53 7.37 3.07
N GLU A 66 32.18 7.90 2.04
CA GLU A 66 33.32 8.82 2.21
C GLU A 66 32.84 10.26 1.97
N ASP A 67 31.92 10.76 2.79
CA ASP A 67 31.97 12.17 3.19
C ASP A 67 31.14 12.39 4.46
N GLY A 68 31.70 13.17 5.38
CA GLY A 68 31.29 13.24 6.78
C GLY A 68 30.02 14.04 7.06
N GLY A 69 29.38 13.72 8.18
CA GLY A 69 28.31 14.54 8.77
C GLY A 69 27.45 13.76 9.75
N GLU A 70 27.63 14.05 11.04
CA GLU A 70 26.84 13.52 12.16
C GLU A 70 25.37 14.00 12.16
N LEU A 71 24.59 13.41 13.09
CA LEU A 71 23.25 13.79 13.59
C LEU A 71 22.07 13.06 12.89
N ASN A 72 20.99 12.60 13.53
CA ASN A 72 20.58 12.40 14.92
C ASN A 72 19.24 11.62 14.86
N GLY A 73 19.04 10.66 15.76
CA GLY A 73 17.76 10.15 16.27
C GLY A 73 16.60 9.79 15.31
N GLU A 74 16.39 8.49 15.08
CA GLU A 74 15.04 7.90 15.07
C GLU A 74 15.13 6.41 15.46
N ALA A 75 14.41 6.03 16.51
CA ALA A 75 14.42 4.70 17.11
C ALA A 75 13.59 3.72 16.27
N GLY A 76 14.07 3.37 15.07
CA GLY A 76 13.72 2.10 14.43
C GLY A 76 14.52 0.98 15.09
N SER A 77 13.87 -0.13 15.47
CA SER A 77 14.58 -1.30 16.02
C SER A 77 15.43 -1.97 14.93
N VAL A 78 16.63 -1.43 14.71
CA VAL A 78 17.60 -2.00 13.77
C VAL A 78 18.20 -3.24 14.43
N VAL A 79 17.69 -4.42 14.07
CA VAL A 79 18.31 -5.68 14.47
C VAL A 79 19.35 -6.02 13.41
N GLY A 80 20.62 -5.83 13.73
CA GLY A 80 21.72 -6.25 12.87
C GLY A 80 21.98 -7.75 13.03
N THR A 81 21.74 -8.55 11.99
CA THR A 81 22.24 -9.92 11.93
C THR A 81 23.71 -9.93 11.50
N ALA A 82 24.43 -10.99 11.90
CA ALA A 82 25.85 -11.18 11.60
C ALA A 82 26.16 -11.22 10.08
N ASP A 83 25.14 -11.44 9.23
CA ASP A 83 25.25 -11.60 7.78
C ASP A 83 25.18 -10.29 6.97
N GLY A 84 25.23 -9.13 7.63
CA GLY A 84 25.25 -7.85 6.92
C GLY A 84 23.88 -7.42 6.36
N ILE A 85 22.79 -8.04 6.80
CA ILE A 85 21.42 -7.64 6.46
C ILE A 85 20.91 -6.69 7.56
N VAL A 86 20.29 -5.59 7.15
CA VAL A 86 19.59 -4.66 8.04
C VAL A 86 18.09 -4.80 7.75
N THR A 87 17.33 -5.15 8.77
CA THR A 87 15.86 -5.25 8.67
C THR A 87 15.21 -4.01 9.27
N GLU A 88 14.34 -3.36 8.52
CA GLU A 88 13.54 -2.21 8.94
C GLU A 88 12.06 -2.59 8.91
N THR A 89 11.38 -2.51 10.06
CA THR A 89 9.94 -2.78 10.17
C THR A 89 9.18 -1.48 10.35
N SER A 90 8.15 -1.26 9.52
CA SER A 90 7.25 -0.10 9.60
C SER A 90 5.80 -0.54 9.49
N LYS A 91 4.88 0.18 10.13
CA LYS A 91 3.45 -0.09 10.02
C LYS A 91 2.75 1.00 9.22
N VAL A 92 1.97 0.60 8.22
CA VAL A 92 1.35 1.49 7.24
C VAL A 92 -0.18 1.30 7.28
N PRO A 93 -0.97 2.33 7.62
CA PRO A 93 -2.42 2.24 7.57
C PRO A 93 -2.92 2.27 6.12
N PHE A 94 -3.98 1.53 5.83
CA PHE A 94 -4.64 1.54 4.52
C PHE A 94 -6.16 1.53 4.67
N LEU A 95 -6.88 2.10 3.70
CA LEU A 95 -8.35 1.99 3.59
C LEU A 95 -8.78 0.93 2.56
N MET A 96 -7.90 0.63 1.61
CA MET A 96 -8.09 -0.38 0.58
C MET A 96 -6.76 -1.08 0.36
N LEU A 97 -6.77 -2.41 0.36
CA LEU A 97 -5.60 -3.23 0.05
C LEU A 97 -5.60 -3.53 -1.45
N GLY A 98 -4.60 -3.01 -2.16
CA GLY A 98 -4.35 -3.40 -3.54
C GLY A 98 -3.91 -4.86 -3.58
N LEU A 99 -4.43 -5.62 -4.54
CA LEU A 99 -4.02 -7.00 -4.77
C LEU A 99 -3.42 -7.10 -6.17
N ASP A 100 -2.12 -7.38 -6.22
CA ASP A 100 -1.41 -7.61 -7.47
C ASP A 100 -1.72 -9.02 -7.97
N LEU A 101 -2.28 -9.06 -9.18
CA LEU A 101 -2.52 -10.30 -9.88
C LEU A 101 -1.21 -10.80 -10.49
N PRO A 102 -0.96 -12.12 -10.49
CA PRO A 102 0.18 -12.67 -11.19
C PRO A 102 0.09 -12.32 -12.69
N PRO A 103 1.24 -12.19 -13.36
CA PRO A 103 1.24 -11.90 -14.79
C PRO A 103 0.47 -12.97 -15.56
N PRO A 104 -0.24 -12.59 -16.63
CA PRO A 104 -0.99 -13.56 -17.42
C PRO A 104 -0.03 -14.62 -17.99
N PRO A 105 -0.41 -15.90 -17.97
CA PRO A 105 0.44 -16.97 -18.49
C PRO A 105 0.70 -16.76 -19.99
N LEU A 106 1.96 -16.95 -20.39
CA LEU A 106 2.41 -16.72 -21.77
C LEU A 106 1.85 -17.75 -22.77
N PHE A 107 1.43 -18.93 -22.30
CA PHE A 107 0.93 -20.01 -23.13
C PHE A 107 -0.48 -20.41 -22.69
N LYS A 108 -1.33 -20.73 -23.68
CA LYS A 108 -2.66 -21.31 -23.45
C LYS A 108 -2.50 -22.78 -23.04
N ASP A 109 -3.44 -23.27 -22.25
CA ASP A 109 -3.55 -24.71 -21.95
C ASP A 109 -3.60 -25.50 -23.27
N ALA A 110 -2.83 -26.60 -23.36
CA ALA A 110 -2.78 -27.50 -24.51
C ALA A 110 -4.15 -28.10 -24.85
N MET A 111 -5.08 -28.10 -23.89
CA MET A 111 -6.45 -28.61 -24.03
C MET A 111 -7.47 -27.52 -24.40
N GLU A 112 -7.08 -26.25 -24.56
CA GLU A 112 -7.93 -25.06 -24.90
C GLU A 112 -9.20 -24.85 -24.05
N LYS A 113 -9.43 -25.64 -22.99
CA LYS A 113 -10.66 -25.60 -22.19
C LYS A 113 -10.74 -24.42 -21.24
N ASN A 114 -9.61 -23.80 -20.91
CA ASN A 114 -9.55 -22.61 -20.05
C ASN A 114 -8.71 -21.51 -20.72
N ILE A 115 -9.41 -20.61 -21.41
CA ILE A 115 -8.81 -19.50 -22.17
C ILE A 115 -8.55 -18.28 -21.27
N ILE A 116 -9.28 -18.14 -20.16
CA ILE A 116 -9.15 -17.03 -19.22
C ILE A 116 -8.34 -17.49 -18.00
N PRO A 117 -7.22 -16.81 -17.66
CA PRO A 117 -6.44 -17.16 -16.48
C PRO A 117 -7.25 -16.91 -15.20
N GLN A 118 -7.22 -17.88 -14.29
CA GLN A 118 -7.88 -17.80 -12.99
C GLN A 118 -6.84 -17.87 -11.89
N VAL A 119 -7.04 -17.09 -10.83
CA VAL A 119 -6.13 -17.01 -9.68
C VAL A 119 -6.97 -17.08 -8.42
N CYS A 120 -6.57 -17.92 -7.47
CA CYS A 120 -7.22 -17.96 -6.16
C CYS A 120 -6.88 -16.68 -5.38
N LEU A 121 -7.83 -16.11 -4.65
CA LEU A 121 -7.58 -14.87 -3.88
C LEU A 121 -6.39 -14.98 -2.92
N SER A 122 -6.11 -16.17 -2.37
CA SER A 122 -4.97 -16.43 -1.49
C SER A 122 -3.60 -16.35 -2.17
N GLN A 123 -3.56 -16.30 -3.50
CA GLN A 123 -2.33 -16.22 -4.29
C GLN A 123 -2.05 -14.80 -4.78
N ALA A 124 -2.99 -13.86 -4.59
CA ALA A 124 -2.76 -12.46 -4.92
C ALA A 124 -1.85 -11.83 -3.86
N HIS A 125 -0.93 -10.99 -4.29
CA HIS A 125 0.04 -10.34 -3.41
C HIS A 125 -0.45 -8.95 -3.02
N ALA A 126 -0.11 -8.50 -1.81
CA ALA A 126 -0.48 -7.20 -1.26
C ALA A 126 0.76 -6.33 -0.99
#